data_AF-A0A354HTD7-F1
#
_entry.id   AF-A0A354HTD7-F1
#
_cell.length_a   1.000
_cell.length_b   1.000
_cell.length_c   1.000
_cell.angle_alpha   90.00
_cell.angle_beta   90.00
_cell.angle_gamma   90.00
#
_symmetry.space_group_name_H-M   'P 1'
#
loop_
_entity.id
_entity.type
_entity.pdbx_description
1 polymer ?
#
loop_
_entity_poly.entity_id
_entity_poly.type
_entity_poly.pdbx_seq_one_letter_code
_entity_poly.pdbx_strand_id
1 'polypeptide(L)'
;QRVAFHESGHALISEICFPGSVSTVTVVPRSKTLGFIRQKESVAPVLQTESYLKKQLCVLLAGGAAEELVFGERSTGAANDYQRAVEIAENIIAHGLSRLGIINMNYVDNRELSLVSGEIIEESRAKVADTLAGQQAVLNAVAEILAERERISGEEFRRILHN
;
A
#
# COMPACT_ATOMS: atom_id res chain seq x y z
N GLN A 1 -9.93 -15.22 -6.52
CA GLN A 1 -8.47 -15.29 -6.77
C GLN A 1 -7.82 -13.91 -6.84
N ARG A 2 -8.12 -13.04 -7.83
CA ARG A 2 -7.49 -11.69 -7.93
C ARG A 2 -7.61 -10.85 -6.65
N VAL A 3 -8.79 -10.79 -6.05
CA VAL A 3 -9.02 -10.10 -4.77
C VAL A 3 -8.15 -10.65 -3.64
N ALA A 4 -7.94 -11.97 -3.57
CA ALA A 4 -7.11 -12.57 -2.54
C ALA A 4 -5.65 -12.11 -2.63
N PHE A 5 -5.10 -12.01 -3.85
CA PHE A 5 -3.78 -11.45 -4.09
C PHE A 5 -3.70 -9.95 -3.79
N HIS A 6 -4.73 -9.19 -4.15
CA HIS A 6 -4.84 -7.76 -3.82
C HIS A 6 -4.77 -7.54 -2.29
N GLU A 7 -5.60 -8.23 -1.53
CA GLU A 7 -5.63 -8.11 -0.06
C GLU A 7 -4.38 -8.69 0.59
N SER A 8 -3.81 -9.75 0.03
CA SER A 8 -2.54 -10.30 0.50
C SER A 8 -1.38 -9.33 0.30
N GLY A 9 -1.35 -8.59 -0.82
CA GLY A 9 -0.37 -7.54 -1.07
C GLY A 9 -0.44 -6.45 -0.01
N HIS A 10 -1.66 -5.94 0.24
CA HIS A 10 -1.92 -4.96 1.30
C HIS A 10 -1.47 -5.46 2.68
N ALA A 11 -1.83 -6.68 3.07
CA ALA A 11 -1.45 -7.24 4.36
C ALA A 11 0.07 -7.36 4.52
N LEU A 12 0.76 -7.86 3.50
CA LEU A 12 2.21 -8.05 3.50
C LEU A 12 2.96 -6.73 3.64
N ILE A 13 2.64 -5.75 2.80
CA ILE A 13 3.33 -4.46 2.84
C ILE A 13 2.95 -3.68 4.11
N SER A 14 1.71 -3.79 4.58
CA SER A 14 1.28 -3.18 5.86
C SER A 14 2.10 -3.69 7.03
N GLU A 15 2.27 -5.01 7.16
CA GLU A 15 3.02 -5.60 8.27
C GLU A 15 4.52 -5.28 8.20
N ILE A 16 5.10 -5.21 6.99
CA ILE A 16 6.50 -4.81 6.80
C ILE A 16 6.72 -3.33 7.14
N CYS A 17 5.82 -2.45 6.69
CA CYS A 17 5.94 -1.01 6.93
C CYS A 17 5.62 -0.62 8.38
N PHE A 18 4.59 -1.28 8.94
CA PHE A 18 4.01 -1.05 10.26
C PHE A 18 3.78 -2.41 10.95
N PRO A 19 4.80 -2.97 11.61
CA PRO A 19 4.70 -4.26 12.30
C PRO A 19 3.55 -4.30 13.32
N GLY A 20 2.79 -5.40 13.35
CA GLY A 20 1.60 -5.55 14.19
C GLY A 20 0.34 -4.86 13.63
N SER A 21 0.43 -4.21 12.48
CA SER A 21 -0.70 -3.45 11.93
C SER A 21 -1.79 -4.33 11.32
N VAL A 22 -1.55 -5.59 10.94
CA VAL A 22 -2.60 -6.45 10.40
C VAL A 22 -3.40 -7.11 11.54
N SER A 23 -4.71 -6.84 11.58
CA SER A 23 -5.66 -7.48 12.52
C SER A 23 -6.36 -8.69 11.92
N THR A 24 -6.69 -8.61 10.64
CA THR A 24 -7.49 -9.55 9.87
C THR A 24 -7.28 -9.20 8.40
N VAL A 25 -7.15 -10.21 7.54
CA VAL A 25 -7.24 -10.04 6.09
C VAL A 25 -8.49 -10.76 5.62
N THR A 26 -9.32 -10.15 4.77
CA THR A 26 -10.51 -10.82 4.22
C THR A 26 -10.84 -10.36 2.80
N VAL A 27 -11.37 -11.28 2.00
CA VAL A 27 -11.87 -11.00 0.65
C VAL A 27 -13.37 -10.69 0.62
N VAL A 28 -14.05 -10.79 1.77
CA VAL A 28 -15.47 -10.50 1.90
C VAL A 28 -15.69 -8.99 1.89
N PRO A 29 -16.46 -8.43 0.93
CA PRO A 29 -16.76 -7.01 0.89
C PRO A 29 -17.63 -6.63 2.09
N ARG A 30 -17.20 -5.65 2.91
CA ARG A 30 -18.02 -5.13 4.03
C ARG A 30 -18.83 -3.89 3.68
N SER A 31 -18.40 -3.09 2.70
CA SER A 31 -19.09 -1.90 2.18
C SER A 31 -18.25 -1.22 1.10
N LYS A 32 -18.67 -1.20 -0.17
CA LYS A 32 -17.99 -0.57 -1.36
C LYS A 32 -16.46 -0.71 -1.53
N THR A 33 -15.76 -1.40 -0.63
CA THR A 33 -14.32 -1.56 -0.53
C THR A 33 -14.05 -2.99 -0.05
N LEU A 34 -13.09 -3.65 -0.70
CA LEU A 34 -12.52 -4.94 -0.29
C LEU A 34 -11.57 -4.70 0.91
N GLY A 35 -11.31 -5.69 1.78
CA GLY A 35 -10.81 -5.34 3.12
C GLY A 35 -9.85 -6.29 3.83
N PHE A 36 -8.58 -5.90 3.88
CA PHE A 36 -7.76 -6.05 5.08
C PHE A 36 -8.14 -5.02 6.15
N ILE A 37 -7.99 -5.38 7.43
CA ILE A 37 -8.30 -4.50 8.57
C ILE A 37 -7.00 -4.22 9.31
N ARG A 38 -6.53 -2.96 9.21
CA ARG A 38 -5.44 -2.46 10.04
C ARG A 38 -5.89 -2.41 11.52
N GLN A 39 -5.18 -3.04 12.45
CA GLN A 39 -5.28 -2.70 13.87
C GLN A 39 -4.98 -1.21 13.98
N LYS A 40 -5.96 -0.50 14.51
CA LYS A 40 -5.93 0.93 14.72
C LYS A 40 -4.74 1.27 15.63
N GLU A 41 -3.60 1.60 15.04
CA GLU A 41 -2.70 2.55 15.69
C GLU A 41 -3.56 3.78 15.97
N SER A 42 -3.72 4.08 17.24
CA SER A 42 -4.60 5.10 17.76
C SER A 42 -4.16 6.46 17.24
N VAL A 43 -4.84 6.94 16.19
CA VAL A 43 -4.65 8.25 15.56
C VAL A 43 -3.32 8.32 14.79
N ALA A 44 -3.39 8.80 13.53
CA ALA A 44 -2.18 9.10 12.78
C ALA A 44 -1.30 10.07 13.60
N PRO A 45 0.03 9.90 13.61
CA PRO A 45 0.91 10.83 14.31
C PRO A 45 0.60 12.28 13.89
N VAL A 46 0.56 13.19 14.86
CA VAL A 46 0.35 14.62 14.59
C VAL A 46 1.47 15.16 13.69
N LEU A 47 2.68 14.64 13.86
CA LEU A 47 3.85 14.95 13.04
C LEU A 47 4.23 13.71 12.23
N GLN A 48 4.22 13.84 10.90
CA GLN A 48 4.53 12.76 9.97
C GLN A 48 5.86 13.04 9.26
N THR A 49 6.78 12.08 9.30
CA THR A 49 8.04 12.16 8.55
C THR A 49 7.84 11.75 7.10
N GLU A 50 8.78 12.13 6.21
CA GLU A 50 8.83 11.64 4.83
C GLU A 50 8.79 10.10 4.80
N SER A 51 9.57 9.45 5.67
CA SER A 51 9.61 7.98 5.77
C SER A 51 8.26 7.37 6.15
N TYR A 52 7.48 8.02 7.02
CA TYR A 52 6.13 7.59 7.37
C TYR A 52 5.17 7.74 6.19
N LEU A 53 5.23 8.87 5.48
CA LEU A 53 4.41 9.12 4.29
C LEU A 53 4.73 8.13 3.16
N LYS A 54 6.01 7.88 2.88
CA LYS A 54 6.47 6.86 1.92
C LYS A 54 6.01 5.45 2.30
N LYS A 55 6.02 5.09 3.59
CA LYS A 55 5.46 3.81 4.07
C LYS A 55 3.96 3.70 3.82
N GLN A 56 3.19 4.75 4.08
CA GLN A 56 1.75 4.77 3.75
C GLN A 56 1.53 4.62 2.24
N LEU A 57 2.35 5.30 1.43
CA LEU A 57 2.30 5.20 -0.02
C LEU A 57 2.58 3.77 -0.50
N CYS A 58 3.58 3.09 0.09
CA CYS A 58 3.85 1.69 -0.19
C CYS A 58 2.63 0.80 0.08
N VAL A 59 1.93 1.02 1.22
CA VAL A 59 0.72 0.25 1.54
C VAL A 59 -0.37 0.46 0.50
N LEU A 60 -0.68 1.71 0.11
CA LEU A 60 -1.71 2.01 -0.88
C LEU A 60 -1.42 1.35 -2.24
N LEU A 61 -0.14 1.28 -2.63
CA LEU A 61 0.26 0.71 -3.92
C LEU A 61 0.33 -0.82 -3.91
N ALA A 62 0.22 -1.46 -2.75
CA ALA A 62 0.49 -2.89 -2.57
C ALA A 62 -0.51 -3.80 -3.28
N GLY A 63 -1.81 -3.50 -3.20
CA GLY A 63 -2.84 -4.31 -3.85
C GLY A 63 -2.67 -4.35 -5.37
N GLY A 64 -2.51 -3.18 -5.99
CA GLY A 64 -2.26 -3.07 -7.43
C GLY A 64 -0.94 -3.75 -7.86
N ALA A 65 0.13 -3.55 -7.09
CA ALA A 65 1.42 -4.18 -7.39
C ALA A 65 1.38 -5.72 -7.29
N ALA A 66 0.65 -6.26 -6.30
CA ALA A 66 0.45 -7.71 -6.18
C ALA A 66 -0.33 -8.28 -7.36
N GLU A 67 -1.34 -7.55 -7.84
CA GLU A 67 -2.06 -7.94 -9.05
C GLU A 67 -1.16 -7.95 -10.29
N GLU A 68 -0.37 -6.89 -10.49
CA GLU A 68 0.55 -6.77 -11.62
C GLU A 68 1.60 -7.89 -11.61
N LEU A 69 2.15 -8.21 -10.44
CA LEU A 69 3.15 -9.27 -10.27
C LEU A 69 2.61 -10.66 -10.65
N VAL A 70 1.35 -10.94 -10.31
CA VAL A 70 0.77 -12.29 -10.46
C VAL A 70 0.02 -12.46 -11.78
N PHE A 71 -0.67 -11.42 -12.24
CA PHE A 71 -1.53 -11.47 -13.41
C PHE A 71 -0.99 -10.69 -14.62
N GLY A 72 0.13 -9.98 -14.48
CA GLY A 72 0.71 -9.14 -15.53
C GLY A 72 -0.05 -7.82 -15.78
N GLU A 73 -1.14 -7.58 -15.04
CA GLU A 73 -1.97 -6.38 -15.17
C GLU A 73 -2.67 -6.01 -13.85
N ARG A 74 -2.90 -4.71 -13.69
CA ARG A 74 -3.66 -4.12 -12.58
C ARG A 74 -5.14 -4.06 -12.94
N SER A 75 -6.02 -4.19 -11.95
CA SER A 75 -7.46 -3.96 -12.12
C SER A 75 -7.90 -2.56 -11.68
N THR A 76 -9.18 -2.27 -11.87
CA THR A 76 -9.84 -1.05 -11.39
C THR A 76 -10.07 -1.05 -9.86
N GLY A 77 -9.79 -2.16 -9.16
CA GLY A 77 -10.03 -2.30 -7.72
C GLY A 77 -9.20 -1.35 -6.85
N ALA A 78 -8.05 -0.89 -7.34
CA ALA A 78 -7.13 0.01 -6.63
C ALA A 78 -7.42 1.51 -6.84
N ALA A 79 -8.52 1.89 -7.50
CA ALA A 79 -8.79 3.29 -7.85
C ALA A 79 -8.79 4.24 -6.63
N ASN A 80 -9.40 3.82 -5.52
CA ASN A 80 -9.41 4.59 -4.28
C ASN A 80 -8.02 4.71 -3.65
N ASP A 81 -7.21 3.65 -3.75
CA ASP A 81 -5.85 3.64 -3.21
C ASP A 81 -4.95 4.58 -4.00
N TYR A 82 -5.09 4.62 -5.33
CA TYR A 82 -4.35 5.55 -6.19
C TYR A 82 -4.73 7.02 -5.94
N GLN A 83 -6.01 7.31 -5.72
CA GLN A 83 -6.43 8.67 -5.37
C GLN A 83 -5.75 9.14 -4.09
N ARG A 84 -5.72 8.29 -3.05
CA ARG A 84 -5.01 8.59 -1.80
C ARG A 84 -3.49 8.64 -1.97
N ALA A 85 -2.94 7.84 -2.88
CA ALA A 85 -1.51 7.83 -3.17
C ALA A 85 -1.06 9.19 -3.74
N VAL A 86 -1.87 9.76 -4.65
CA VAL A 86 -1.66 11.12 -5.17
C VAL A 86 -1.73 12.17 -4.07
N GLU A 87 -2.74 12.10 -3.19
CA GLU A 87 -2.87 13.01 -2.05
C GLU A 87 -1.65 12.97 -1.11
N ILE A 88 -1.10 11.77 -0.85
CA ILE A 88 0.11 11.63 -0.04
C ILE A 88 1.34 12.20 -0.76
N ALA A 89 1.48 11.98 -2.07
CA ALA A 89 2.60 12.52 -2.84
C ALA A 89 2.56 14.05 -2.87
N GLU A 90 1.39 14.65 -3.07
CA GLU A 90 1.19 16.10 -2.98
C GLU A 90 1.49 16.63 -1.58
N ASN A 91 1.13 15.89 -0.53
CA ASN A 91 1.45 16.24 0.85
C ASN A 91 2.97 16.25 1.12
N ILE A 92 3.71 15.25 0.58
CA ILE A 92 5.19 15.23 0.62
C ILE A 92 5.76 16.48 -0.05
N ILE A 93 5.23 16.87 -1.20
CA ILE A 93 5.68 18.06 -1.93
C ILE A 93 5.40 19.34 -1.15
N ALA A 94 4.16 19.51 -0.67
CA ALA A 94 3.72 20.71 0.04
C ALA A 94 4.49 20.97 1.36
N HIS A 95 5.00 19.91 2.01
CA HIS A 95 5.81 20.03 3.22
C HIS A 95 7.32 20.16 2.93
N GLY A 96 7.70 20.30 1.66
CA GLY A 96 9.10 20.44 1.24
C GLY A 96 9.95 19.19 1.43
N LEU A 97 9.31 18.02 1.44
CA LEU A 97 9.95 16.70 1.61
C LEU A 97 10.26 16.02 0.27
N SER A 98 10.12 16.75 -0.85
CA SER A 98 10.45 16.29 -2.19
C SER A 98 11.73 16.94 -2.70
N ARG A 99 12.18 16.55 -3.91
CA ARG A 99 13.31 17.21 -4.58
C ARG A 99 13.11 18.71 -4.84
N LEU A 100 11.88 19.21 -4.77
CA LEU A 100 11.60 20.64 -4.89
C LEU A 100 12.01 21.43 -3.64
N GLY A 101 12.17 20.77 -2.49
CA GLY A 101 12.52 21.42 -1.22
C GLY A 101 11.42 22.35 -0.69
N ILE A 102 11.78 23.25 0.21
CA ILE A 102 10.84 24.20 0.83
C ILE A 102 10.53 25.33 -0.15
N ILE A 103 9.36 25.26 -0.78
CA ILE A 103 8.93 26.20 -1.81
C ILE A 103 7.51 26.72 -1.56
N ASN A 104 7.19 27.86 -2.15
CA ASN A 104 5.83 28.37 -2.15
C ASN A 104 5.04 27.69 -3.28
N MET A 105 4.08 26.85 -2.90
CA MET A 105 3.24 26.07 -3.82
C MET A 105 2.49 26.93 -4.85
N ASN A 106 2.26 28.21 -4.59
CA ASN A 106 1.58 29.12 -5.53
C ASN A 106 2.42 29.41 -6.79
N TYR A 107 3.73 29.13 -6.77
CA TYR A 107 4.62 29.33 -7.90
C TYR A 107 4.98 28.04 -8.64
N VAL A 108 4.48 26.89 -8.17
CA VAL A 108 4.70 25.60 -8.83
C VAL A 108 3.68 25.44 -9.94
N ASP A 109 4.16 25.15 -11.14
CA ASP A 109 3.25 24.84 -12.23
C ASP A 109 2.66 23.42 -12.05
N ASN A 110 1.41 23.23 -12.51
CA ASN A 110 0.71 21.96 -12.35
C ASN A 110 1.41 20.78 -13.05
N ARG A 111 2.23 21.05 -14.07
CA ARG A 111 2.97 20.01 -14.80
C ARG A 111 4.15 19.54 -13.96
N GLU A 112 4.91 20.44 -13.36
CA GLU A 112 5.98 20.11 -12.42
C GLU A 112 5.44 19.36 -11.20
N LEU A 113 4.32 19.81 -10.63
CA LEU A 113 3.64 19.09 -9.55
C LEU A 113 3.28 17.66 -9.95
N SER A 114 2.68 17.48 -11.13
CA SER A 114 2.30 16.16 -11.65
C SER A 114 3.51 15.26 -11.89
N LEU A 115 4.60 15.82 -12.41
CA LEU A 115 5.85 15.09 -12.65
C LEU A 115 6.46 14.59 -11.34
N VAL A 116 6.62 15.48 -10.34
CA VAL A 116 7.22 15.12 -9.06
C VAL A 116 6.33 14.15 -8.28
N SER A 117 5.01 14.33 -8.34
CA SER A 117 4.05 13.39 -7.75
C SER A 117 4.18 12.00 -8.39
N GLY A 118 4.28 11.93 -9.72
CA GLY A 118 4.53 10.69 -10.45
C GLY A 118 5.86 10.03 -10.09
N GLU A 119 6.94 10.79 -9.97
CA GLU A 119 8.26 10.30 -9.54
C GLU A 119 8.18 9.63 -8.15
N ILE A 120 7.54 10.27 -7.17
CA ILE A 120 7.38 9.76 -5.80
C ILE A 120 6.58 8.45 -5.78
N ILE A 121 5.48 8.41 -6.55
CA ILE A 121 4.60 7.24 -6.64
C ILE A 121 5.33 6.08 -7.31
N GLU A 122 6.02 6.30 -8.42
CA GLU A 122 6.74 5.24 -9.13
C GLU A 122 7.94 4.71 -8.34
N GLU A 123 8.68 5.56 -7.62
CA GLU A 123 9.74 5.11 -6.69
C GLU A 123 9.15 4.16 -5.63
N SER A 124 8.01 4.52 -5.05
CA SER A 124 7.35 3.72 -4.03
C SER A 124 6.76 2.44 -4.59
N ARG A 125 6.19 2.48 -5.81
CA ARG A 125 5.66 1.31 -6.52
C ARG A 125 6.76 0.31 -6.84
N ALA A 126 7.91 0.78 -7.35
CA ALA A 126 9.05 -0.08 -7.66
C ALA A 126 9.55 -0.81 -6.40
N LYS A 127 9.69 -0.08 -5.29
CA LYS A 127 10.07 -0.67 -4.00
C LYS A 127 9.08 -1.74 -3.52
N VAL A 128 7.78 -1.48 -3.67
CA VAL A 128 6.73 -2.45 -3.33
C VAL A 128 6.83 -3.69 -4.22
N ALA A 129 6.99 -3.52 -5.53
CA ALA A 129 7.13 -4.63 -6.47
C ALA A 129 8.32 -5.53 -6.12
N ASP A 130 9.48 -4.94 -5.83
CA ASP A 130 10.68 -5.68 -5.40
C ASP A 130 10.44 -6.44 -4.09
N THR A 131 9.77 -5.81 -3.12
CA THR A 131 9.45 -6.43 -1.83
C THR A 131 8.50 -7.61 -2.00
N LEU A 132 7.45 -7.46 -2.82
CA LEU A 132 6.48 -8.52 -3.11
C LEU A 132 7.12 -9.67 -3.87
N ALA A 133 8.00 -9.38 -4.84
CA ALA A 133 8.75 -10.40 -5.58
C ALA A 133 9.67 -11.21 -4.65
N GLY A 134 10.35 -10.54 -3.71
CA GLY A 134 11.17 -11.22 -2.70
C GLY A 134 10.38 -12.08 -1.71
N GLN A 135 9.07 -11.81 -1.54
CA GLN A 135 8.18 -12.47 -0.60
C GLN A 135 7.05 -13.25 -1.30
N GLN A 136 7.29 -13.70 -2.53
CA GLN A 136 6.27 -14.34 -3.37
C GLN A 136 5.66 -15.60 -2.73
N ALA A 137 6.45 -16.37 -1.96
CA ALA A 137 5.97 -17.54 -1.24
C ALA A 137 4.89 -17.18 -0.21
N VAL A 138 5.12 -16.13 0.60
CA VAL A 138 4.16 -15.64 1.59
C VAL A 138 2.92 -15.07 0.90
N LEU A 139 3.11 -14.30 -0.17
CA LEU A 139 2.02 -13.73 -0.97
C LEU A 139 1.09 -14.84 -1.51
N ASN A 140 1.66 -15.90 -2.08
CA ASN A 140 0.91 -17.03 -2.61
C ASN A 140 0.17 -17.80 -1.50
N ALA A 141 0.87 -18.14 -0.41
CA ALA A 141 0.28 -18.90 0.69
C ALA A 141 -0.91 -18.17 1.34
N VAL A 142 -0.78 -16.87 1.56
CA VAL A 142 -1.87 -16.06 2.13
C VAL A 142 -3.03 -15.93 1.14
N ALA A 143 -2.75 -15.73 -0.15
CA ALA A 143 -3.80 -15.66 -1.18
C ALA A 143 -4.56 -16.99 -1.34
N GLU A 144 -3.89 -18.13 -1.24
CA GLU A 144 -4.50 -19.47 -1.26
C GLU A 144 -5.43 -19.66 -0.06
N ILE A 145 -4.95 -19.36 1.16
CA ILE A 145 -5.77 -19.45 2.37
C ILE A 145 -6.99 -18.52 2.28
N LEU A 146 -6.82 -17.31 1.77
CA LEU A 146 -7.91 -16.37 1.57
C LEU A 146 -8.91 -16.84 0.50
N ALA A 147 -8.46 -17.57 -0.52
CA ALA A 147 -9.35 -18.14 -1.52
C ALA A 147 -10.20 -19.29 -0.95
N GLU A 148 -9.67 -20.05 0.01
CA GLU A 148 -10.36 -21.17 0.64
C GLU A 148 -11.26 -20.75 1.81
N ARG A 149 -10.76 -19.87 2.68
CA ARG A 149 -11.39 -19.53 3.98
C ARG A 149 -11.99 -18.14 4.02
N GLU A 150 -11.79 -17.34 2.97
CA GLU A 150 -12.21 -15.94 2.84
C GLU A 150 -11.61 -14.95 3.85
N ARG A 151 -10.94 -15.45 4.89
CA ARG A 151 -10.44 -14.67 6.02
C ARG A 151 -9.27 -15.36 6.71
N ILE A 152 -8.33 -14.54 7.18
CA ILE A 152 -7.21 -14.94 8.03
C ILE A 152 -7.07 -13.93 9.18
N SER A 153 -6.72 -14.41 10.36
CA SER A 153 -6.42 -13.54 11.51
C SER A 153 -5.03 -12.91 11.36
N GLY A 154 -4.79 -11.75 11.99
CA GLY A 154 -3.46 -11.13 11.98
C GLY A 154 -2.37 -12.00 12.61
N GLU A 155 -2.70 -12.78 13.64
CA GLU A 155 -1.76 -13.72 14.27
C GLU A 155 -1.39 -14.88 13.34
N GLU A 156 -2.38 -15.45 12.64
CA GLU A 156 -2.15 -16.51 11.66
C GLU A 156 -1.36 -15.99 10.46
N PHE A 157 -1.69 -14.79 9.97
CA PHE A 157 -0.94 -14.11 8.93
C PHE A 157 0.53 -13.91 9.33
N ARG A 158 0.81 -13.39 10.54
CA ARG A 158 2.18 -13.25 11.05
C ARG A 158 2.92 -14.59 11.17
N ARG A 159 2.23 -15.67 11.53
CA ARG A 159 2.83 -17.01 11.56
C ARG A 159 3.28 -17.45 10.17
N ILE A 160 2.52 -17.14 9.12
CA ILE A 160 2.93 -17.44 7.72
C ILE A 160 4.11 -16.56 7.30
N LEU A 161 4.10 -15.27 7.68
CA LEU A 161 5.16 -14.33 7.30
C LEU A 161 6.55 -14.69 7.88
N HIS A 162 6.59 -15.35 9.04
CA HIS A 162 7.84 -15.68 9.76
C HIS A 162 8.29 -17.14 9.60
N ASN A 163 7.57 -17.96 8.85
CA ASN A 163 7.93 -19.34 8.51
C ASN A 163 8.63 -19.39 7.16
#